data_AF-A0A0E9MXU2-F1
#
_entry.id   AF-A0A0E9MXU2-F1
#
_cell.length_a   1.000
_cell.length_b   1.000
_cell.length_c   1.000
_cell.angle_alpha   90.00
_cell.angle_beta   90.00
_cell.angle_gamma   90.00
#
_symmetry.space_group_name_H-M   'P 1'
#
loop_
_entity.id
_entity.type
_entity.pdbx_description
1 polymer ?
#
loop_
_entity_poly.entity_id
_entity_poly.type
_entity_poly.pdbx_seq_one_letter_code
_entity_poly.pdbx_strand_id
1 'polypeptide(L)' 'MAVVKPGSILHGFRGRVGDYVLRRIGNKTIVSAAPKARKGKPTAGQLAYQERFRLANIYAA' A
#
# COMPACT_ATOMS: atom_id res chain seq x y z
N MET A 1 4.13 -10.56 2.25
CA MET A 1 2.69 -10.22 2.13
C MET A 1 1.91 -11.50 2.36
N ALA A 2 0.86 -11.47 3.18
CA ALA A 2 0.02 -12.63 3.45
C ALA A 2 -1.43 -12.31 3.03
N VAL A 3 -2.12 -13.31 2.48
CA VAL A 3 -3.53 -13.21 2.14
C VAL A 3 -4.30 -14.10 3.11
N VAL A 4 -5.23 -13.52 3.85
CA VAL A 4 -5.95 -14.18 4.94
C VAL A 4 -7.44 -14.16 4.65
N LYS A 5 -8.14 -15.25 5.02
CA LYS A 5 -9.60 -15.27 5.00
C LYS A 5 -10.15 -14.29 6.05
N PRO A 6 -11.22 -13.54 5.75
CA PRO A 6 -11.82 -12.62 6.70
C PRO A 6 -12.41 -13.42 7.86
N GLY A 7 -11.85 -13.22 9.05
CA GLY A 7 -12.40 -13.71 10.32
C GLY A 7 -12.89 -12.55 11.17
N SER A 8 -13.63 -12.85 12.25
CA SER A 8 -14.16 -11.85 13.19
C SER A 8 -13.08 -10.92 13.74
N ILE A 9 -11.88 -11.45 14.02
CA ILE A 9 -10.72 -10.68 14.51
C ILE A 9 -10.26 -9.61 13.51
N LEU A 10 -10.33 -9.86 12.20
CA LEU A 10 -9.86 -8.91 11.19
C LEU A 10 -11.01 -8.02 10.67
N HIS A 11 -12.21 -8.19 11.21
CA HIS A 11 -13.37 -7.42 10.82
C HIS A 11 -13.25 -5.98 11.34
N GLY A 12 -13.45 -5.00 10.45
CA GLY A 12 -13.30 -3.58 10.77
C GLY A 12 -11.88 -3.03 10.67
N PHE A 13 -10.84 -3.87 10.73
CA PHE A 13 -9.45 -3.41 10.55
C PHE A 13 -9.16 -3.00 9.10
N ARG A 14 -8.75 -1.74 8.92
CA ARG A 14 -8.34 -1.16 7.64
C ARG A 14 -7.21 -0.17 7.86
N GLY A 15 -6.28 -0.09 6.91
CA GLY A 15 -5.16 0.85 7.00
C GLY A 15 -4.02 0.32 7.86
N ARG A 16 -3.26 1.22 8.48
CA ARG A 16 -2.08 0.86 9.26
C ARG A 16 -2.47 0.43 10.67
N VAL A 17 -2.01 -0.74 11.08
CA VAL A 17 -2.10 -1.27 12.45
C VAL A 17 -0.69 -1.68 12.88
N GLY A 18 -0.07 -0.87 13.74
CA GLY A 18 1.33 -1.06 14.15
C GLY A 18 2.29 -1.05 12.95
N ASP A 19 3.03 -2.14 12.79
CA ASP A 19 3.98 -2.38 11.69
C ASP A 19 3.35 -3.11 10.49
N TYR A 20 2.03 -3.21 10.46
CA TYR A 20 1.30 -3.86 9.38
C TYR A 20 0.31 -2.90 8.73
N VAL A 21 -0.02 -3.20 7.47
CA VAL A 21 -1.07 -2.56 6.70
C VAL A 21 -2.06 -3.63 6.29
N LEU A 22 -3.32 -3.43 6.66
CA LEU A 22 -4.42 -4.31 6.33
C LEU A 22 -5.26 -3.68 5.22
N ARG A 23 -5.43 -4.41 4.12
CA ARG A 23 -6.26 -4.01 2.98
C ARG A 23 -7.26 -5.11 2.67
N ARG A 24 -8.53 -4.74 2.52
CA ARG A 24 -9.56 -5.67 2.07
C ARG A 24 -9.68 -5.63 0.56
N ILE A 25 -9.64 -6.79 -0.09
CA ILE A 25 -9.89 -6.96 -1.53
C ILE A 25 -10.93 -8.07 -1.68
N GLY A 26 -12.15 -7.70 -2.05
CA GLY A 26 -13.30 -8.61 -2.05
C GLY A 26 -13.50 -9.27 -0.68
N ASN A 27 -13.56 -10.60 -0.68
CA ASN A 27 -13.68 -11.43 0.53
C ASN A 27 -12.33 -11.92 1.06
N LYS A 28 -11.26 -11.15 0.88
CA LYS A 28 -9.92 -11.45 1.40
C LYS A 28 -9.33 -10.24 2.10
N THR A 29 -8.57 -10.49 3.15
CA THR A 29 -7.76 -9.46 3.83
C THR A 29 -6.30 -9.69 3.50
N ILE A 30 -5.67 -8.71 2.86
CA ILE A 30 -4.24 -8.69 2.60
C ILE A 30 -3.56 -7.99 3.77
N VAL A 31 -2.58 -8.67 4.35
CA VAL A 31 -1.72 -8.14 5.41
C VAL A 31 -0.32 -7.99 4.84
N SER A 32 0.20 -6.77 4.86
CA SER A 32 1.56 -6.47 4.44
C SER A 32 2.31 -5.74 5.55
N ALA A 33 3.63 -5.79 5.54
CA ALA A 33 4.43 -4.91 6.39
C ALA A 33 4.14 -3.44 6.03
N ALA A 34 4.07 -2.58 7.03
CA ALA A 34 3.96 -1.15 6.84
C ALA A 34 5.25 -0.63 6.16
N PRO A 35 5.13 0.27 5.17
CA PRO A 35 6.29 0.91 4.59
C PRO A 35 7.11 1.61 5.67
N LYS A 36 8.43 1.40 5.66
CA LYS A 36 9.36 2.17 6.47
C LYS A 36 9.68 3.49 5.79
N ALA A 37 10.12 4.47 6.57
CA ALA A 37 10.70 5.69 6.02
C ALA A 37 11.81 5.32 5.04
N ARG A 38 11.76 5.92 3.85
CA ARG A 38 12.73 5.66 2.80
C ARG A 38 14.10 6.17 3.26
N LYS A 39 15.13 5.33 3.14
CA LYS A 39 16.53 5.73 3.31
C LYS A 39 17.17 5.90 1.93
N GLY A 40 17.81 7.04 1.70
CA GLY A 40 18.52 7.35 0.46
C GLY A 40 17.68 7.92 -0.68
N LYS A 41 18.37 8.42 -1.70
CA LYS A 41 17.77 9.07 -2.88
C LYS A 41 16.95 8.08 -3.73
N PRO A 42 15.92 8.53 -4.45
CA PRO A 42 15.22 7.79 -5.51
C PRO A 42 16.18 7.15 -6.51
N THR A 43 15.91 5.90 -6.92
CA THR A 43 16.59 5.31 -8.08
C THR A 43 16.02 5.89 -9.37
N ALA A 44 16.75 5.79 -10.48
CA ALA A 44 16.28 6.29 -11.78
C ALA A 44 14.91 5.70 -12.17
N GLY A 45 14.69 4.40 -11.95
CA GLY A 45 13.40 3.75 -12.22
C GLY A 45 12.27 4.27 -11.33
N GLN A 46 12.55 4.62 -10.07
CA GLN A 46 11.56 5.19 -9.16
C GLN A 46 11.22 6.63 -9.53
N LEU A 47 12.19 7.43 -10.00
CA LEU A 47 11.94 8.77 -10.52
C LEU A 47 11.04 8.72 -11.76
N ALA A 48 11.32 7.81 -12.69
CA ALA A 48 10.49 7.62 -13.88
C ALA A 48 9.04 7.26 -13.51
N TYR A 49 8.86 6.42 -12.48
CA TYR A 49 7.53 6.06 -11.99
C TYR A 49 6.82 7.25 -11.31
N GLN A 50 7.54 8.01 -10.47
CA GLN A 50 7.00 9.23 -9.84
C GLN A 50 6.55 10.25 -10.90
N GLU A 51 7.31 10.41 -11.97
CA GLU A 51 6.96 11.32 -13.06
C GLU A 51 5.69 10.88 -13.78
N ARG A 52 5.54 9.57 -14.06
CA ARG A 52 4.28 9.04 -14.63
C ARG A 52 3.08 9.33 -13.73
N PHE A 53 3.23 9.17 -12.41
CA PHE A 53 2.17 9.51 -11.45
C PHE A 53 1.86 11.01 -11.43
N ARG A 54 2.89 11.86 -11.51
CA ARG A 54 2.73 13.32 -11.58
C ARG A 54 1.93 13.72 -12.81
N LEU A 55 2.32 13.19 -13.98
CA LEU A 55 1.61 13.45 -15.23
C LEU A 55 0.17 12.93 -15.18
N ALA A 56 -0.05 11.71 -14.69
CA ALA A 56 -1.40 11.16 -14.55
C ALA A 56 -2.30 12.05 -13.67
N ASN A 57 -1.77 12.60 -12.56
CA ASN A 57 -2.53 13.50 -11.71
C ASN A 57 -2.86 14.84 -12.39
N ILE A 58 -1.96 15.35 -13.24
CA ILE A 58 -2.17 16.59 -13.99
C ILE A 58 -3.27 16.40 -15.06
N TYR A 59 -3.27 15.29 -15.78
CA TYR A 59 -4.21 15.06 -16.89
C TYR A 59 -5.54 14.43 -16.49
N ALA A 60 -5.65 13.89 -15.27
CA ALA A 60 -6.89 13.31 -14.75
C ALA A 60 -7.77 14.32 -13.97
N ALA A 61 -7.27 15.54 -13.74
CA ALA A 61 -8.03 16.66 -13.17
C ALA A 61 -8.89 17.33 -14.24
#